data_AF-A0A9C7Z6Y7-F1
#
_entry.id   AF-A0A9C7Z6Y7-F1
#
_cell.length_a   1.000
_cell.length_b   1.000
_cell.length_c   1.000
_cell.angle_alpha   90.00
_cell.angle_beta   90.00
_cell.angle_gamma   90.00
#
_symmetry.space_group_name_H-M   'P 1'
#
loop_
_entity.id
_entity.type
_entity.pdbx_description
1 polymer ?
#
loop_
_entity_poly.entity_id
_entity_poly.type
_entity_poly.pdbx_seq_one_letter_code
_entity_poly.pdbx_strand_id
1 'polypeptide(L)'
;MTPSEIVNVRRALGLSQVEFARLFDVHSMTVSKWERGLVPPTPYQVALMDQFRRATEVQQAKVNEQLKNLLVSAGVIAALFFLLKSANE
;
A
#
# COMPACT_ATOMS: atom_id res chain seq x y z
N MET A 1 -13.32 -5.54 -1.66
CA MET A 1 -12.77 -4.27 -1.14
C MET A 1 -13.63 -3.11 -1.65
N THR A 2 -14.07 -2.23 -0.76
CA THR A 2 -14.88 -1.05 -1.08
C THR A 2 -14.02 0.07 -1.66
N PRO A 3 -14.60 1.08 -2.33
CA PRO A 3 -13.84 2.21 -2.87
C PRO A 3 -13.02 2.96 -1.79
N SER A 4 -13.58 3.14 -0.60
CA SER A 4 -12.90 3.79 0.53
C SER A 4 -11.76 2.94 1.10
N GLU A 5 -11.91 1.62 1.16
CA GLU A 5 -10.82 0.73 1.55
C GLU A 5 -9.63 0.81 0.58
N ILE A 6 -9.88 0.91 -0.73
CA ILE A 6 -8.82 1.07 -1.75
C ILE A 6 -8.06 2.38 -1.53
N VAL A 7 -8.77 3.48 -1.29
CA VAL A 7 -8.15 4.78 -0.95
C VAL A 7 -7.26 4.64 0.29
N ASN A 8 -7.75 3.95 1.32
CA ASN A 8 -7.01 3.77 2.58
C ASN A 8 -5.73 2.97 2.38
N VAL A 9 -5.78 1.84 1.65
CA VAL A 9 -4.58 1.04 1.33
C VAL A 9 -3.56 1.88 0.60
N ARG A 10 -3.96 2.60 -0.45
CA ARG A 10 -3.05 3.46 -1.21
C ARG A 10 -2.42 4.54 -0.34
N ARG A 11 -3.21 5.22 0.49
CA ARG A 11 -2.73 6.29 1.37
C ARG A 11 -1.82 5.77 2.48
N ALA A 12 -2.10 4.59 3.03
CA ALA A 12 -1.24 3.94 4.02
C ALA A 12 0.15 3.61 3.45
N LEU A 13 0.23 3.35 2.14
CA LEU A 13 1.50 3.17 1.43
C LEU A 13 2.17 4.50 1.03
N GLY A 14 1.52 5.64 1.27
CA GLY A 14 2.04 6.96 0.88
C GLY A 14 2.05 7.21 -0.64
N LEU A 15 1.25 6.49 -1.42
CA LEU A 15 1.31 6.51 -2.88
C LEU A 15 0.27 7.44 -3.52
N SER A 16 0.63 8.07 -4.63
CA SER A 16 -0.32 8.67 -5.57
C SER A 16 -1.11 7.60 -6.33
N GLN A 17 -2.21 7.98 -6.98
CA GLN A 17 -2.97 7.05 -7.83
C GLN A 17 -2.13 6.50 -8.99
N VAL A 18 -1.17 7.29 -9.51
CA VAL A 18 -0.25 6.86 -10.59
C VAL A 18 0.69 5.78 -10.08
N GLU A 19 1.31 5.98 -8.92
CA GLU A 19 2.24 5.00 -8.35
C GLU A 19 1.51 3.73 -7.92
N PHE A 20 0.32 3.85 -7.33
CA PHE A 20 -0.50 2.71 -6.96
C PHE A 20 -0.92 1.89 -8.17
N ALA A 21 -1.26 2.55 -9.29
CA ALA A 21 -1.64 1.87 -10.53
C ALA A 21 -0.50 1.01 -11.11
N ARG A 22 0.76 1.44 -10.95
CA ARG A 22 1.94 0.68 -11.38
C ARG A 22 2.08 -0.66 -10.65
N LEU A 23 1.60 -0.78 -9.42
CA LEU A 23 1.63 -2.06 -8.67
C LEU A 23 0.74 -3.14 -9.29
N PHE A 24 -0.26 -2.74 -10.08
CA PHE A 24 -1.24 -3.65 -10.70
C PHE A 24 -1.15 -3.67 -12.22
N ASP A 25 -0.14 -3.01 -12.81
CA ASP A 25 0.02 -2.80 -14.26
C ASP A 25 -1.25 -2.25 -14.93
N VAL A 26 -1.85 -1.22 -14.33
CA VAL A 26 -3.03 -0.54 -14.87
C VAL A 26 -2.76 0.95 -15.07
N HIS A 27 -3.63 1.61 -15.85
CA HIS A 27 -3.62 3.06 -15.96
C HIS A 27 -4.14 3.73 -14.67
N SER A 28 -3.63 4.90 -14.32
CA SER A 28 -4.07 5.67 -13.12
C SER A 28 -5.58 5.96 -13.10
N MET A 29 -6.18 6.16 -14.28
CA MET A 29 -7.63 6.32 -14.44
C MET A 29 -8.43 5.10 -13.96
N THR A 30 -7.86 3.89 -14.07
CA THR A 30 -8.49 2.66 -13.56
C THR A 30 -8.56 2.71 -12.03
N VAL A 31 -7.48 3.09 -11.36
CA VAL A 31 -7.48 3.33 -9.90
C VAL A 31 -8.48 4.42 -9.52
N SER A 32 -8.53 5.53 -10.26
CA SER A 32 -9.54 6.58 -10.03
C SER A 32 -10.99 6.07 -10.14
N LYS A 33 -11.26 5.14 -11.06
CA LYS A 33 -12.58 4.49 -11.20
C LYS A 33 -12.85 3.54 -10.03
N TRP A 34 -11.85 2.79 -9.56
CA TRP A 34 -11.96 1.93 -8.38
C TRP A 34 -12.30 2.74 -7.12
N GLU A 35 -11.56 3.81 -6.86
CA GLU A 35 -11.73 4.67 -5.68
C GLU A 35 -13.06 5.45 -5.68
N ARG A 36 -13.70 5.60 -6.84
CA ARG A 36 -15.04 6.18 -6.99
C ARG A 36 -16.15 5.13 -7.07
N GLY A 37 -15.82 3.84 -7.05
CA GLY A 37 -16.79 2.74 -7.17
C GLY A 37 -17.45 2.60 -8.53
N LEU A 38 -16.86 3.17 -9.58
CA LEU A 38 -17.41 3.08 -10.95
C LEU A 38 -17.13 1.73 -11.60
N VAL A 39 -16.00 1.12 -11.25
CA VAL A 39 -15.57 -0.20 -11.73
C VAL A 39 -14.94 -0.93 -10.55
N PRO A 40 -15.27 -2.20 -10.28
CA PRO A 40 -14.57 -2.97 -9.27
C PRO A 40 -13.21 -3.48 -9.77
N PRO A 41 -12.18 -3.61 -8.91
CA PRO A 41 -10.98 -4.37 -9.23
C PRO A 41 -11.30 -5.85 -9.44
N THR A 42 -10.41 -6.59 -10.10
CA THR A 42 -10.52 -8.04 -10.22
C THR A 42 -10.31 -8.74 -8.86
N PRO A 43 -10.78 -9.98 -8.67
CA PRO A 43 -10.55 -10.73 -7.43
C PRO A 43 -9.06 -10.84 -7.05
N TYR A 44 -8.18 -11.01 -8.04
CA TYR A 44 -6.73 -11.04 -7.82
C TYR A 44 -6.19 -9.71 -7.30
N GLN A 45 -6.61 -8.59 -7.90
CA GLN A 45 -6.21 -7.25 -7.46
C GLN A 45 -6.71 -6.96 -6.03
N VAL A 46 -7.93 -7.39 -5.70
CA VAL A 46 -8.47 -7.30 -4.34
C VAL A 46 -7.62 -8.10 -3.36
N ALA A 47 -7.30 -9.35 -3.68
CA ALA A 47 -6.47 -10.19 -2.82
C ALA A 47 -5.08 -9.58 -2.57
N LEU A 48 -4.46 -8.97 -3.60
CA LEU A 48 -3.18 -8.30 -3.47
C LEU A 48 -3.28 -7.03 -2.60
N MET A 49 -4.34 -6.22 -2.77
CA MET A 49 -4.60 -5.08 -1.90
C MET A 49 -4.82 -5.48 -0.44
N ASP A 50 -5.45 -6.63 -0.19
CA ASP A 50 -5.59 -7.18 1.16
C ASP A 50 -4.24 -7.56 1.77
N GLN A 51 -3.29 -8.06 0.97
CA GLN A 51 -1.92 -8.30 1.46
C GLN A 51 -1.20 -6.99 1.79
N PHE A 52 -1.34 -5.96 0.94
CA PHE A 52 -0.79 -4.64 1.26
C PHE A 52 -1.38 -4.05 2.54
N ARG A 53 -2.69 -4.17 2.75
CA ARG A 53 -3.36 -3.76 3.99
C ARG A 53 -2.78 -4.45 5.22
N ARG A 54 -2.62 -5.78 5.18
CA ARG A 54 -2.04 -6.55 6.29
C ARG A 54 -0.59 -6.14 6.56
N ALA A 55 0.20 -5.93 5.51
CA ALA A 55 1.60 -5.54 5.64
C ALA A 55 1.74 -4.15 6.28
N THR A 56 0.88 -3.18 5.93
CA THR A 56 0.91 -1.85 6.55
C THR A 56 0.43 -1.88 8.01
N GLU A 57 -0.57 -2.68 8.35
CA GLU A 57 -1.05 -2.85 9.73
C GLU A 57 0.00 -3.49 10.65
N VAL A 58 0.64 -4.58 10.20
CA VAL A 58 1.73 -5.26 10.93
C VAL A 58 2.92 -4.33 11.09
N GLN A 59 3.24 -3.56 10.05
CA GLN A 59 4.32 -2.59 10.12
C GLN A 59 3.97 -1.47 11.08
N GLN A 60 2.77 -0.88 11.07
CA GLN A 60 2.38 0.18 12.02
C GLN A 60 2.51 -0.28 13.48
N ALA A 61 2.18 -1.55 13.77
CA ALA A 61 2.34 -2.15 15.09
C ALA A 61 3.82 -2.29 15.50
N LYS A 62 4.70 -2.77 14.61
CA LYS A 62 6.15 -2.87 14.87
C LYS A 62 6.86 -1.50 14.87
N VAL A 63 6.42 -0.60 13.99
CA VAL A 63 6.89 0.77 13.83
C VAL A 63 6.60 1.55 15.09
N ASN A 64 5.46 1.39 15.76
CA ASN A 64 5.25 2.04 17.08
C ASN A 64 6.30 1.63 18.14
N GLU A 65 6.84 0.41 18.10
CA GLU A 65 7.94 0.01 18.99
C GLU A 65 9.32 0.46 18.49
N GLN A 66 9.55 0.47 17.18
CA GLN A 66 10.86 0.77 16.56
C GLN A 66 11.08 2.25 16.18
N LEU A 67 10.01 3.07 16.10
CA LEU A 67 9.99 4.48 15.65
C LEU A 67 10.86 5.40 16.49
N LYS A 68 11.07 5.08 17.77
CA LYS A 68 11.94 5.90 18.64
C LYS A 68 13.35 6.03 18.08
N ASN A 69 13.83 5.06 17.30
CA ASN A 69 15.23 5.00 16.87
C ASN A 69 15.46 5.35 15.39
N LEU A 70 14.43 5.37 14.54
CA LEU A 70 14.61 5.39 13.08
C LEU A 70 13.99 6.59 12.34
N LEU A 71 13.21 7.44 13.02
CA LEU A 71 12.53 8.60 12.42
C LEU A 71 13.45 9.66 11.78
N VAL A 72 14.77 9.48 11.84
CA VAL A 72 15.75 10.51 11.46
C VAL A 72 16.27 10.41 10.01
N SER A 73 16.18 9.27 9.29
CA SER A 73 17.15 9.10 8.17
C SER A 73 16.74 8.55 6.81
N ALA A 74 15.58 7.93 6.54
CA ALA A 74 15.40 7.27 5.23
C ALA A 74 13.98 7.38 4.66
N GLY A 75 13.86 8.06 3.51
CA GLY A 75 12.58 8.23 2.80
C GLY A 75 11.89 6.93 2.35
N VAL A 76 10.67 7.09 1.86
CA VAL A 76 9.64 6.04 1.61
C VAL A 76 10.14 4.80 0.85
N ILE A 77 11.04 4.96 -0.11
CA ILE A 77 11.55 3.84 -0.94
C ILE A 77 12.44 2.89 -0.12
N ALA A 78 13.25 3.41 0.80
CA ALA A 78 14.10 2.60 1.66
C ALA A 78 13.27 1.80 2.67
N ALA A 79 12.19 2.39 3.16
CA ALA A 79 11.24 1.70 4.04
C ALA A 79 10.54 0.53 3.33
N LEU A 80 10.11 0.73 2.08
CA LEU A 80 9.51 -0.34 1.26
C LEU A 80 10.51 -1.45 0.93
N PHE A 81 11.77 -1.12 0.62
CA PHE A 81 12.81 -2.11 0.38
C PHE A 81 13.10 -2.94 1.63
N PHE A 82 13.21 -2.29 2.79
CA PHE A 82 13.47 -2.98 4.06
C PHE A 82 12.31 -3.90 4.45
N LEU A 83 11.07 -3.47 4.22
CA LEU A 83 9.85 -4.25 4.41
C LEU A 83 9.83 -5.53 3.58
N LEU A 84 10.17 -5.43 2.30
CA LEU A 84 10.20 -6.59 1.40
C LEU A 84 11.33 -7.56 1.77
N LYS A 85 12.49 -7.04 2.20
CA LYS A 85 13.60 -7.87 2.65
C LYS A 85 13.28 -8.64 3.94
N SER A 86 12.65 -7.96 4.90
CA SER A 86 12.31 -8.55 6.22
C SER A 86 11.20 -9.60 6.16
N ALA A 87 10.44 -9.67 5.05
CA ALA A 87 9.38 -10.65 4.85
C ALA A 87 9.90 -11.98 4.26
N ASN A 88 11.16 -12.00 3.79
CA ASN A 88 11.80 -13.16 3.17
C ASN A 88 12.94 -13.77 4.03
N GLU A 89 13.11 -13.27 5.26
CA GLU A 89 14.00 -13.82 6.30
C GLU A 89 13.15 -14.35 7.46
#